data_AF-A0A524QTU9-F1
#
_entry.id   AF-A0A524QTU9-F1
#
_cell.length_a   1.000
_cell.length_b   1.000
_cell.length_c   1.000
_cell.angle_alpha   90.00
_cell.angle_beta   90.00
_cell.angle_gamma   90.00
#
_symmetry.space_group_name_H-M   'P 1'
#
loop_
_entity.id
_entity.type
_entity.pdbx_description
1 polymer ?
#
loop_
_entity_poly.entity_id
_entity_poly.type
_entity_poly.pdbx_seq_one_letter_code
_entity_poly.pdbx_strand_id
1 'polypeptide(L)'
;MSDGDFLSQGDIDALMQNLNGPGEAAEAPVAGIGGAPEATPAAGPETLRPAVEMILRQAATVVTTVLNKNADFALAEVAPATAANVFGSGGGFKSRALSLRVGFSAGLSGALYYTLSEKDTAILADLMMMGDGSAAYTEDHQEALAELTNQIMGASSTAMGTEYGTSISCEQAQAVDYGEGNLPFAPEGCFVARVTLKIEDFPDSEILLVIDPPLAETLAAFYTHAEAKSAAAAVSGAGAPLTSSDTSLMASQPAGKGMR
;
A
#
# COMPACT_ATOMS: atom_id res chain seq x y z
N MET A 1 -58.79 42.94 -28.25
CA MET A 1 -58.06 43.61 -29.35
C MET A 1 -56.72 44.05 -28.76
N SER A 2 -55.60 43.36 -28.97
CA SER A 2 -55.32 42.30 -29.95
C SER A 2 -54.12 41.44 -29.50
N ASP A 3 -54.26 40.14 -29.78
CA ASP A 3 -53.26 39.16 -30.27
C ASP A 3 -51.83 39.29 -29.70
N GLY A 4 -51.29 38.37 -28.88
CA GLY A 4 -51.45 36.91 -28.95
C GLY A 4 -50.53 36.34 -30.03
N ASP A 5 -49.23 36.62 -29.97
CA ASP A 5 -48.20 36.11 -30.89
C ASP A 5 -47.99 34.61 -30.64
N PHE A 6 -48.95 33.81 -31.11
CA PHE A 6 -48.86 32.36 -31.21
C PHE A 6 -47.89 32.03 -32.34
N LEU A 7 -46.79 31.36 -31.98
CA LEU A 7 -45.91 30.70 -32.95
C LEU A 7 -46.76 29.85 -33.90
N SER A 8 -46.48 29.95 -35.20
CA SER A 8 -47.20 29.16 -36.18
C SER A 8 -46.81 27.68 -36.01
N GLN A 9 -47.73 26.75 -36.30
CA GLN A 9 -47.41 25.32 -36.17
C GLN A 9 -46.27 24.87 -37.10
N GLY A 10 -45.90 25.66 -38.12
CA GLY A 10 -44.71 25.43 -38.92
C GLY A 10 -43.40 25.75 -38.18
N ASP A 11 -43.41 26.71 -37.27
CA ASP A 11 -42.22 27.10 -36.48
C ASP A 11 -41.96 26.10 -35.33
N ILE A 12 -43.03 25.49 -34.80
CA ILE A 12 -42.96 24.45 -33.78
C ILE A 12 -42.41 23.14 -34.37
N ASP A 13 -42.84 22.77 -35.58
CA ASP A 13 -42.33 21.58 -36.29
C ASP A 13 -40.84 21.71 -36.67
N ALA A 14 -40.38 22.92 -37.03
CA ALA A 14 -38.97 23.19 -37.32
C ALA A 14 -38.07 23.10 -36.07
N LEU A 15 -38.58 23.50 -34.90
CA LEU A 15 -37.90 23.36 -33.61
C LEU A 15 -37.84 21.90 -33.14
N MET A 16 -38.87 21.11 -33.40
CA MET A 16 -38.93 19.68 -33.03
C MET A 16 -38.08 18.79 -33.93
N GLN A 17 -37.91 19.12 -35.22
CA GLN A 17 -37.02 18.37 -36.12
C GLN A 17 -35.53 18.53 -35.76
N ASN A 18 -35.16 19.61 -35.05
CA ASN A 18 -33.79 19.82 -34.61
C ASN A 18 -33.43 19.04 -33.31
N LEU A 19 -34.41 18.37 -32.69
CA LEU A 19 -34.24 17.63 -31.44
C LEU A 19 -34.29 16.10 -31.60
N ASN A 20 -34.58 15.57 -32.79
CA ASN A 20 -34.72 14.12 -32.99
C ASN A 20 -34.20 13.65 -34.37
N GLY A 21 -32.89 13.47 -34.49
CA GLY A 21 -32.24 12.77 -35.60
C GLY A 21 -31.43 11.56 -35.10
N PRO A 22 -31.72 10.32 -35.56
CA PRO A 22 -30.87 9.16 -35.29
C PRO A 22 -29.59 9.23 -36.12
N GLY A 23 -28.47 8.82 -35.51
CA GLY A 23 -27.12 9.00 -36.05
C GLY A 23 -26.77 8.15 -37.27
N GLU A 24 -25.73 8.59 -37.99
CA GLU A 24 -24.54 7.79 -38.25
C GLU A 24 -23.37 8.73 -38.63
N ALA A 25 -22.16 8.28 -38.32
CA ALA A 25 -20.96 9.05 -38.03
C ALA A 25 -20.29 9.77 -39.22
N ALA A 26 -19.86 11.01 -38.96
CA ALA A 26 -18.70 11.64 -39.60
C ALA A 26 -18.09 12.66 -38.61
N GLU A 27 -17.24 12.18 -37.69
CA GLU A 27 -16.47 13.07 -36.81
C GLU A 27 -15.29 13.67 -37.57
N ALA A 28 -15.34 14.99 -37.78
CA ALA A 28 -14.15 15.81 -37.99
C ALA A 28 -13.43 16.01 -36.63
N PRO A 29 -12.09 15.98 -36.57
CA PRO A 29 -11.38 15.89 -35.31
C PRO A 29 -11.47 17.23 -34.57
N VAL A 30 -12.17 17.21 -33.45
CA VAL A 30 -12.04 18.25 -32.42
C VAL A 30 -10.73 17.95 -31.70
N ALA A 31 -9.76 18.85 -31.79
CA ALA A 31 -8.53 18.79 -31.01
C ALA A 31 -8.87 18.99 -29.53
N GLY A 32 -9.40 17.95 -28.90
CA GLY A 32 -9.48 17.83 -27.46
C GLY A 32 -8.08 17.61 -26.92
N ILE A 33 -7.72 18.34 -25.88
CA ILE A 33 -6.66 17.95 -24.96
C ILE A 33 -7.15 16.68 -24.27
N GLY A 34 -7.04 15.56 -24.99
CA GLY A 34 -7.24 14.21 -24.51
C GLY A 34 -5.97 13.75 -23.84
N GLY A 35 -5.72 14.26 -22.64
CA GLY A 35 -5.02 13.43 -21.66
C GLY A 35 -5.97 12.28 -21.37
N ALA A 36 -5.69 11.09 -21.92
CA ALA A 36 -6.27 9.87 -21.39
C ALA A 36 -6.13 9.92 -19.86
N PRO A 37 -7.10 9.45 -19.06
CA PRO A 37 -6.83 9.24 -17.66
C PRO A 37 -5.59 8.35 -17.60
N GLU A 38 -4.49 8.86 -17.06
CA GLU A 38 -3.31 8.04 -16.77
C GLU A 38 -3.85 6.82 -16.04
N ALA A 39 -3.71 5.66 -16.66
CA ALA A 39 -4.22 4.42 -16.11
C ALA A 39 -3.62 4.29 -14.71
N THR A 40 -4.46 4.25 -13.68
CA THR A 40 -4.04 3.83 -12.35
C THR A 40 -3.26 2.54 -12.54
N PRO A 41 -1.96 2.48 -12.20
CA PRO A 41 -1.15 1.31 -12.43
C PRO A 41 -1.81 0.13 -11.75
N ALA A 42 -1.93 -0.96 -12.49
CA ALA A 42 -2.45 -2.21 -11.95
C ALA A 42 -1.59 -2.63 -10.77
N ALA A 43 -2.21 -3.25 -9.76
CA ALA A 43 -1.49 -3.74 -8.59
C ALA A 43 -0.33 -4.65 -9.04
N GLY A 44 0.86 -4.37 -8.51
CA GLY A 44 2.07 -5.11 -8.85
C GLY A 44 3.09 -5.07 -7.71
N PRO A 45 4.16 -5.88 -7.79
CA PRO A 45 5.14 -6.00 -6.71
C PRO A 45 5.73 -4.66 -6.24
N GLU A 46 6.06 -3.77 -7.19
CA GLU A 46 6.65 -2.46 -6.90
C GLU A 46 5.67 -1.53 -6.17
N THR A 47 4.39 -1.58 -6.52
CA THR A 47 3.37 -0.70 -5.90
C THR A 47 3.02 -1.16 -4.49
N LEU A 48 3.19 -2.45 -4.19
CA LEU A 48 2.87 -3.05 -2.89
C LEU A 48 4.05 -3.01 -1.92
N ARG A 49 5.29 -3.08 -2.42
CA ARG A 49 6.50 -3.16 -1.59
C ARG A 49 6.57 -2.09 -0.50
N PRO A 50 6.32 -0.79 -0.74
CA PRO A 50 6.41 0.23 0.31
C PRO A 50 5.43 0.01 1.47
N ALA A 51 4.20 -0.44 1.16
CA ALA A 51 3.21 -0.76 2.18
C ALA A 51 3.65 -1.96 3.03
N VAL A 52 4.18 -3.00 2.38
CA VAL A 52 4.74 -4.17 3.07
C VAL A 52 5.91 -3.76 3.96
N GLU A 53 6.89 -3.01 3.46
CA GLU A 53 8.04 -2.54 4.25
C GLU A 53 7.63 -1.68 5.44
N MET A 54 6.58 -0.86 5.29
CA MET A 54 6.03 -0.09 6.40
C MET A 54 5.44 -1.01 7.48
N ILE A 55 4.67 -2.04 7.11
CA ILE A 55 4.16 -3.05 8.06
C ILE A 55 5.33 -3.73 8.77
N LEU A 56 6.36 -4.14 8.05
CA LEU A 56 7.52 -4.82 8.61
C LEU A 56 8.31 -3.95 9.59
N ARG A 57 8.44 -2.65 9.32
CA ARG A 57 9.08 -1.70 10.24
C ARG A 57 8.31 -1.56 11.56
N GLN A 58 6.98 -1.50 11.48
CA GLN A 58 6.14 -1.47 12.68
C GLN A 58 6.19 -2.81 13.42
N ALA A 59 6.18 -3.93 12.68
CA ALA A 59 6.33 -5.27 13.24
C ALA A 59 7.64 -5.43 14.02
N ALA A 60 8.77 -5.01 13.45
CA ALA A 60 10.07 -5.04 14.11
C ALA A 60 10.04 -4.28 15.46
N THR A 61 9.44 -3.08 15.48
CA THR A 61 9.32 -2.26 16.68
C THR A 61 8.44 -2.92 17.75
N VAL A 62 7.26 -3.42 17.35
CA VAL A 62 6.31 -4.07 18.25
C VAL A 62 6.90 -5.37 18.81
N VAL A 63 7.41 -6.26 17.96
CA VAL A 63 8.00 -7.53 18.37
C VAL A 63 9.21 -7.31 19.27
N THR A 64 10.07 -6.34 18.96
CA THR A 64 11.22 -6.00 19.81
C THR A 64 10.77 -5.56 21.20
N THR A 65 9.68 -4.79 21.28
CA THR A 65 9.12 -4.31 22.55
C THR A 65 8.49 -5.45 23.34
N VAL A 66 7.71 -6.31 22.68
CA VAL A 66 7.01 -7.43 23.33
C VAL A 66 7.99 -8.49 23.84
N LEU A 67 8.99 -8.85 23.03
CA LEU A 67 9.97 -9.89 23.38
C LEU A 67 11.14 -9.35 24.21
N ASN A 68 11.29 -8.03 24.32
CA ASN A 68 12.46 -7.37 24.91
C ASN A 68 13.79 -7.91 24.34
N LYS A 69 13.81 -8.14 23.02
CA LYS A 69 14.92 -8.70 22.23
C LYS A 69 14.93 -8.04 20.86
N ASN A 70 16.10 -7.85 20.25
CA ASN A 70 16.13 -7.26 18.91
C ASN A 70 15.48 -8.20 17.89
N ALA A 71 14.49 -7.69 17.15
CA ALA A 71 13.84 -8.37 16.05
C ALA A 71 13.97 -7.56 14.76
N ASP A 72 14.39 -8.21 13.69
CA ASP A 72 14.52 -7.63 12.35
C ASP A 72 13.66 -8.39 11.34
N PHE A 73 13.00 -7.65 10.46
CA PHE A 73 12.15 -8.19 9.40
C PHE A 73 12.70 -7.78 8.04
N ALA A 74 13.19 -8.76 7.27
CA ALA A 74 13.74 -8.53 5.94
C ALA A 74 12.77 -9.03 4.87
N LEU A 75 12.33 -8.11 4.00
CA LEU A 75 11.53 -8.45 2.81
C LEU A 75 12.43 -9.01 1.71
N ALA A 76 12.26 -10.28 1.35
CA ALA A 76 13.04 -10.92 0.30
C ALA A 76 12.46 -10.66 -1.09
N GLU A 77 11.16 -10.90 -1.26
CA GLU A 77 10.46 -10.73 -2.52
C GLU A 77 8.98 -10.40 -2.31
N VAL A 78 8.39 -9.72 -3.28
CA VAL A 78 6.93 -9.60 -3.46
C VAL A 78 6.64 -10.13 -4.86
N ALA A 79 5.74 -11.10 -4.97
CA ALA A 79 5.43 -11.74 -6.25
C ALA A 79 3.94 -12.08 -6.33
N PRO A 80 3.34 -12.18 -7.55
CA PRO A 80 2.02 -12.75 -7.71
C PRO A 80 1.96 -14.15 -7.08
N ALA A 81 0.87 -14.47 -6.40
CA ALA A 81 0.65 -15.76 -5.80
C ALA A 81 0.57 -16.84 -6.90
N THR A 82 1.36 -17.90 -6.72
CA THR A 82 1.34 -19.09 -7.55
C THR A 82 1.27 -20.30 -6.63
N ALA A 83 0.74 -21.40 -7.13
CA ALA A 83 0.76 -22.65 -6.37
C ALA A 83 2.20 -23.00 -5.92
N ALA A 84 3.22 -22.67 -6.70
CA ALA A 84 4.61 -22.95 -6.34
C ALA A 84 5.19 -22.04 -5.24
N ASN A 85 4.71 -20.81 -5.04
CA ASN A 85 5.23 -19.93 -3.97
C ASN A 85 4.40 -19.99 -2.69
N VAL A 86 3.09 -20.27 -2.80
CA VAL A 86 2.18 -20.53 -1.69
C VAL A 86 2.40 -21.95 -1.14
N PHE A 87 2.59 -22.94 -2.03
CA PHE A 87 2.81 -24.35 -1.68
C PHE A 87 4.24 -24.82 -2.00
N GLY A 88 5.22 -23.93 -2.05
CA GLY A 88 6.58 -24.27 -2.46
C GLY A 88 7.24 -25.37 -1.63
N SER A 89 7.98 -26.25 -2.32
CA SER A 89 8.61 -27.49 -1.84
C SER A 89 9.69 -27.35 -0.76
N GLY A 90 9.89 -26.16 -0.19
CA GLY A 90 11.11 -25.78 0.53
C GLY A 90 11.06 -25.78 2.06
N GLY A 91 9.92 -25.65 2.72
CA GLY A 91 9.92 -25.60 4.19
C GLY A 91 8.58 -25.23 4.80
N GLY A 92 8.17 -25.97 5.83
CA GLY A 92 7.13 -25.59 6.80
C GLY A 92 5.67 -25.62 6.35
N PHE A 93 5.32 -24.92 5.27
CA PHE A 93 3.92 -24.56 4.99
C PHE A 93 3.06 -25.69 4.41
N LYS A 94 3.67 -26.77 3.90
CA LYS A 94 2.91 -27.92 3.36
C LYS A 94 2.27 -28.79 4.44
N SER A 95 2.87 -28.90 5.62
CA SER A 95 2.53 -29.97 6.57
C SER A 95 1.65 -29.52 7.74
N ARG A 96 1.63 -28.22 8.06
CA ARG A 96 0.71 -27.53 8.99
C ARG A 96 1.27 -26.14 9.26
N ALA A 97 0.46 -25.11 9.07
CA ALA A 97 0.82 -23.73 9.35
C ALA A 97 -0.34 -23.01 10.03
N LEU A 98 0.00 -21.96 10.77
CA LEU A 98 -0.97 -21.01 11.30
C LEU A 98 -1.09 -19.86 10.30
N SER A 99 -2.32 -19.52 9.91
CA SER A 99 -2.59 -18.31 9.14
C SER A 99 -3.43 -17.35 9.98
N LEU A 100 -2.96 -16.12 10.17
CA LEU A 100 -3.68 -15.05 10.86
C LEU A 100 -4.25 -14.09 9.83
N ARG A 101 -5.57 -14.06 9.69
CA ARG A 101 -6.28 -13.15 8.79
C ARG A 101 -6.61 -11.85 9.50
N VAL A 102 -6.27 -10.72 8.88
CA VAL A 102 -6.64 -9.38 9.34
C VAL A 102 -7.38 -8.66 8.21
N GLY A 103 -8.65 -8.34 8.42
CA GLY A 103 -9.44 -7.53 7.49
C GLY A 103 -9.22 -6.02 7.74
N PHE A 104 -9.46 -5.21 6.71
CA PHE A 104 -9.51 -3.75 6.85
C PHE A 104 -10.98 -3.28 6.88
N SER A 105 -11.32 -2.49 7.90
CA SER A 105 -12.69 -2.00 8.14
C SER A 105 -12.91 -0.55 7.70
N ALA A 106 -11.83 0.22 7.53
CA ALA A 106 -11.88 1.59 7.01
C ALA A 106 -10.57 1.97 6.31
N GLY A 107 -10.66 2.82 5.28
CA GLY A 107 -9.52 3.40 4.55
C GLY A 107 -8.88 2.47 3.52
N LEU A 108 -8.81 1.18 3.81
CA LEU A 108 -8.40 0.10 2.90
C LEU A 108 -9.53 -0.94 2.79
N SER A 109 -9.49 -1.76 1.75
CA SER A 109 -10.45 -2.83 1.51
C SER A 109 -9.70 -4.15 1.32
N GLY A 110 -10.24 -5.26 1.83
CA GLY A 110 -9.61 -6.57 1.72
C GLY A 110 -8.97 -7.06 3.02
N ALA A 111 -8.06 -8.02 2.90
CA ALA A 111 -7.45 -8.71 4.01
C ALA A 111 -5.97 -9.04 3.75
N LEU A 112 -5.21 -9.00 4.84
CA LEU A 112 -3.83 -9.46 4.91
C LEU A 112 -3.78 -10.76 5.71
N TYR A 113 -2.98 -11.71 5.25
CA TYR A 113 -2.79 -12.99 5.92
C TYR A 113 -1.32 -13.15 6.31
N TYR A 114 -1.05 -13.38 7.60
CA TYR A 114 0.27 -13.75 8.10
C TYR A 114 0.33 -15.27 8.24
N THR A 115 1.18 -15.93 7.46
CA THR A 115 1.33 -17.39 7.51
C THR A 115 2.71 -17.76 8.07
N LEU A 116 2.73 -18.57 9.12
CA LEU A 116 3.93 -19.07 9.80
C LEU A 116 3.84 -20.60 9.96
N SER A 117 4.99 -21.27 9.97
CA SER A 117 5.03 -22.70 10.28
C SER A 117 4.62 -22.97 11.73
N GLU A 118 4.04 -24.13 12.03
CA GLU A 118 3.68 -24.51 13.40
C GLU A 118 4.86 -24.38 14.38
N LYS A 119 6.07 -24.72 13.90
CA LYS A 119 7.31 -24.59 14.66
C LYS A 119 7.64 -23.13 14.98
N ASP A 120 7.62 -22.25 13.98
CA ASP A 120 7.95 -20.83 14.18
C ASP A 120 6.90 -20.14 15.04
N THR A 121 5.63 -20.53 14.88
CA THR A 121 4.55 -20.10 15.75
C THR A 121 4.80 -20.48 17.22
N ALA A 122 5.16 -21.73 17.50
CA ALA A 122 5.42 -22.16 18.86
C ALA A 122 6.62 -21.42 19.48
N ILE A 123 7.70 -21.23 18.72
CA ILE A 123 8.87 -20.47 19.18
C ILE A 123 8.47 -19.03 19.51
N LEU A 124 7.81 -18.32 18.59
CA LEU A 124 7.45 -16.91 18.78
C LEU A 124 6.48 -16.73 19.95
N ALA A 125 5.46 -17.57 20.06
CA ALA A 125 4.48 -17.52 21.14
C ALA A 125 5.11 -17.77 22.51
N ASP A 126 5.98 -18.79 22.61
CA ASP A 126 6.64 -19.14 23.86
C ASP A 126 7.55 -18.00 24.33
N LEU A 127 8.24 -17.33 23.41
CA LEU A 127 9.04 -16.14 23.74
C LEU A 127 8.18 -14.98 24.26
N MET A 128 6.98 -14.78 23.71
CA MET A 128 6.04 -13.79 24.24
C MET A 128 5.54 -14.15 25.64
N MET A 129 5.49 -15.45 25.96
CA MET A 129 5.11 -15.98 27.27
C MET A 129 6.31 -16.10 28.23
N MET A 130 7.43 -15.44 27.93
CA MET A 130 8.67 -15.44 28.72
C MET A 130 9.34 -16.84 28.84
N GLY A 131 9.07 -17.73 27.88
CA GLY A 131 9.70 -19.04 27.72
C GLY A 131 11.06 -18.99 27.01
N ASP A 132 11.55 -20.16 26.61
CA ASP A 132 12.87 -20.36 25.98
C ASP A 132 12.79 -20.76 24.50
N GLY A 133 11.59 -20.80 23.92
CA GLY A 133 11.31 -21.19 22.55
C GLY A 133 11.21 -22.70 22.35
N SER A 134 11.15 -23.51 23.42
CA SER A 134 11.10 -24.98 23.33
C SER A 134 9.70 -25.57 23.54
N ALA A 135 8.69 -24.75 23.83
CA ALA A 135 7.33 -25.21 24.06
C ALA A 135 6.72 -25.91 22.83
N ALA A 136 5.90 -26.93 23.08
CA ALA A 136 5.10 -27.58 22.04
C ALA A 136 3.94 -26.66 21.62
N TYR A 137 3.53 -26.72 20.35
CA TYR A 137 2.43 -25.92 19.83
C TYR A 137 1.09 -26.22 20.54
N THR A 138 0.37 -25.17 20.94
CA THR A 138 -0.94 -25.22 21.60
C THR A 138 -1.92 -24.19 21.02
N GLU A 139 -3.19 -24.27 21.40
CA GLU A 139 -4.21 -23.27 21.03
C GLU A 139 -3.90 -21.89 21.64
N ASP A 140 -3.36 -21.84 22.86
CA ASP A 140 -2.95 -20.59 23.53
C ASP A 140 -1.90 -19.81 22.71
N HIS A 141 -1.05 -20.52 21.95
CA HIS A 141 -0.07 -19.89 21.06
C HIS A 141 -0.74 -19.15 19.89
N GLN A 142 -1.89 -19.65 19.41
CA GLN A 142 -2.65 -18.99 18.35
C GLN A 142 -3.22 -17.65 18.84
N GLU A 143 -3.77 -17.65 20.06
CA GLU A 143 -4.32 -16.43 20.68
C GLU A 143 -3.22 -15.40 20.94
N ALA A 144 -2.07 -15.83 21.46
CA ALA A 144 -0.93 -14.94 21.69
C ALA A 144 -0.46 -14.27 20.39
N LEU A 145 -0.33 -15.02 19.30
CA LEU A 145 0.07 -14.46 18.01
C LEU A 145 -1.02 -13.61 17.35
N ALA A 146 -2.30 -13.94 17.54
CA ALA A 146 -3.39 -13.08 17.11
C ALA A 146 -3.31 -11.72 17.81
N GLU A 147 -3.05 -11.71 19.13
CA GLU A 147 -2.88 -10.48 19.90
C GLU A 147 -1.63 -9.68 19.47
N LEU A 148 -0.50 -10.35 19.24
CA LEU A 148 0.68 -9.71 18.67
C LEU A 148 0.36 -9.07 17.32
N THR A 149 -0.37 -9.80 16.46
CA THR A 149 -0.75 -9.32 15.13
C THR A 149 -1.66 -8.09 15.24
N ASN A 150 -2.58 -8.06 16.20
CA ASN A 150 -3.42 -6.88 16.46
C ASN A 150 -2.57 -5.65 16.84
N GLN A 151 -1.55 -5.83 17.67
CA GLN A 151 -0.63 -4.75 18.04
C GLN A 151 0.17 -4.24 16.84
N ILE A 152 0.72 -5.17 16.02
CA ILE A 152 1.43 -4.84 14.79
C ILE A 152 0.50 -4.07 13.84
N MET A 153 -0.72 -4.54 13.66
CA MET A 153 -1.67 -3.94 12.72
C MET A 153 -2.24 -2.61 13.20
N GLY A 154 -2.37 -2.39 14.51
CA GLY A 154 -2.75 -1.10 15.08
C GLY A 154 -1.65 -0.04 14.90
N ALA A 155 -0.38 -0.42 15.09
CA ALA A 155 0.75 0.47 14.79
C ALA A 155 0.87 0.74 13.27
N SER A 156 0.69 -0.32 12.46
CA SER A 156 0.74 -0.23 11.00
C SER A 156 -0.36 0.66 10.45
N SER A 157 -1.62 0.47 10.85
CA SER A 157 -2.75 1.28 10.36
C SER A 157 -2.59 2.76 10.70
N THR A 158 -2.07 3.08 11.88
CA THR A 158 -1.75 4.46 12.28
C THR A 158 -0.66 5.06 11.39
N ALA A 159 0.42 4.31 11.14
CA ALA A 159 1.49 4.74 10.25
C ALA A 159 1.01 4.92 8.81
N MET A 160 0.26 3.95 8.28
CA MET A 160 -0.34 4.02 6.94
C MET A 160 -1.27 5.22 6.82
N GLY A 161 -2.11 5.46 7.82
CA GLY A 161 -3.06 6.55 7.78
C GLY A 161 -2.40 7.93 7.80
N THR A 162 -1.28 8.04 8.51
CA THR A 162 -0.44 9.25 8.50
C THR A 162 0.21 9.46 7.13
N GLU A 163 0.79 8.40 6.55
CA GLU A 163 1.45 8.45 5.25
C GLU A 163 0.47 8.77 4.11
N TYR A 164 -0.70 8.13 4.12
CA TYR A 164 -1.71 8.25 3.07
C TYR A 164 -2.68 9.41 3.29
N GLY A 165 -2.65 10.05 4.47
CA GLY A 165 -3.54 11.17 4.81
C GLY A 165 -5.01 10.77 4.95
N THR A 166 -5.29 9.53 5.35
CA THR A 166 -6.65 9.00 5.55
C THR A 166 -6.71 8.14 6.81
N SER A 167 -7.89 7.99 7.42
CA SER A 167 -8.04 7.10 8.57
C SER A 167 -8.08 5.65 8.10
N ILE A 168 -7.21 4.80 8.66
CA ILE A 168 -7.17 3.36 8.37
C ILE A 168 -7.46 2.59 9.65
N SER A 169 -8.34 1.60 9.57
CA SER A 169 -8.72 0.74 10.69
C SER A 169 -8.74 -0.73 10.25
N CYS A 170 -8.29 -1.60 11.15
CA CYS A 170 -8.24 -3.04 10.94
C CYS A 170 -9.27 -3.75 11.84
N GLU A 171 -9.70 -4.93 11.42
CA GLU A 171 -10.44 -5.89 12.23
C GLU A 171 -9.48 -6.66 13.15
N GLN A 172 -10.03 -7.38 14.13
CA GLN A 172 -9.24 -8.27 14.97
C GLN A 172 -8.71 -9.46 14.14
N ALA A 173 -7.46 -9.84 14.38
CA ALA A 173 -6.82 -11.00 13.77
C ALA A 173 -7.57 -12.28 14.12
N GLN A 174 -7.78 -13.12 13.12
CA GLN A 174 -8.44 -14.42 13.25
C GLN A 174 -7.47 -15.52 12.84
N ALA A 175 -7.25 -16.48 13.73
CA ALA A 175 -6.54 -17.71 13.40
C ALA A 175 -7.39 -18.56 12.46
N VAL A 176 -6.78 -19.00 11.37
CA VAL A 176 -7.38 -19.87 10.36
C VAL A 176 -6.40 -21.00 10.07
N ASP A 177 -6.91 -22.22 10.01
CA ASP A 177 -6.11 -23.39 9.68
C ASP A 177 -5.57 -23.29 8.25
N TYR A 178 -4.26 -23.50 8.09
CA TYR A 178 -3.58 -23.59 6.80
C TYR A 178 -2.99 -24.98 6.62
N GLY A 179 -3.34 -25.65 5.52
CA GLY A 179 -2.80 -26.97 5.21
C GLY A 179 -3.16 -27.51 3.83
N GLU A 180 -2.68 -28.71 3.52
CA GLU A 180 -3.02 -29.40 2.27
C GLU A 180 -4.55 -29.54 2.12
N GLY A 181 -5.10 -28.88 1.11
CA GLY A 181 -6.52 -28.90 0.78
C GLY A 181 -7.39 -27.87 1.53
N ASN A 182 -6.83 -27.11 2.46
CA ASN A 182 -7.52 -26.01 3.14
C ASN A 182 -6.68 -24.73 3.08
N LEU A 183 -7.02 -23.86 2.13
CA LEU A 183 -6.44 -22.53 2.05
C LEU A 183 -7.39 -21.49 2.65
N PRO A 184 -6.89 -20.57 3.49
CA PRO A 184 -7.70 -19.49 4.04
C PRO A 184 -7.98 -18.36 3.03
N PHE A 185 -7.45 -18.45 1.82
CA PHE A 185 -7.60 -17.47 0.73
C PHE A 185 -7.65 -18.15 -0.65
N ALA A 186 -8.25 -17.48 -1.63
CA ALA A 186 -8.17 -17.88 -3.03
C ALA A 186 -6.84 -17.35 -3.62
N PRO A 187 -5.94 -18.22 -4.12
CA PRO A 187 -4.62 -17.78 -4.57
C PRO A 187 -4.67 -16.91 -5.86
N GLU A 188 -5.78 -16.95 -6.59
CA GLU A 188 -5.96 -16.19 -7.82
C GLU A 188 -5.95 -14.68 -7.55
N GLY A 189 -5.04 -13.96 -8.20
CA GLY A 189 -4.90 -12.50 -8.07
C GLY A 189 -4.24 -12.01 -6.79
N CYS A 190 -3.95 -12.90 -5.83
CA CYS A 190 -3.22 -12.54 -4.62
C CYS A 190 -1.76 -12.21 -4.94
N PHE A 191 -1.10 -11.51 -4.01
CA PHE A 191 0.35 -11.35 -3.96
C PHE A 191 0.91 -12.00 -2.69
N VAL A 192 2.12 -12.56 -2.79
CA VAL A 192 2.85 -13.13 -1.66
C VAL A 192 4.11 -12.31 -1.45
N ALA A 193 4.31 -11.83 -0.23
CA ALA A 193 5.56 -11.26 0.22
C ALA A 193 6.27 -12.26 1.15
N ARG A 194 7.49 -12.67 0.79
CA ARG A 194 8.32 -13.57 1.60
C ARG A 194 9.21 -12.74 2.52
N VAL A 195 9.11 -13.01 3.81
CA VAL A 195 9.76 -12.22 4.85
C VAL A 195 10.57 -13.14 5.74
N THR A 196 11.80 -12.74 6.02
CA THR A 196 12.65 -13.40 7.03
C THR A 196 12.56 -12.61 8.33
N LEU A 197 12.18 -13.29 9.41
CA LEU A 197 12.20 -12.78 10.77
C LEU A 197 13.47 -13.28 11.47
N LYS A 198 14.27 -12.35 11.99
CA LYS A 198 15.45 -12.62 12.80
C LYS A 198 15.22 -12.12 14.20
N ILE A 199 15.28 -13.01 15.18
CA ILE A 199 15.19 -12.67 16.60
C ILE A 199 16.54 -12.99 17.25
N GLU A 200 17.04 -12.09 18.08
CA GLU A 200 18.27 -12.28 18.83
C GLU A 200 18.28 -13.61 19.61
N ASP A 201 19.31 -14.43 19.37
CA ASP A 201 19.54 -15.78 19.93
C ASP A 201 18.67 -16.92 19.34
N PHE A 202 17.83 -16.65 18.34
CA PHE A 202 16.92 -17.64 17.75
C PHE A 202 17.22 -17.87 16.26
N PRO A 203 16.87 -19.05 15.72
CA PRO A 203 16.99 -19.30 14.29
C PRO A 203 16.08 -18.38 13.48
N ASP A 204 16.52 -18.05 12.27
CA ASP A 204 15.72 -17.30 11.30
C ASP A 204 14.40 -18.04 11.01
N SER A 205 13.29 -17.32 11.10
CA SER A 205 11.96 -17.80 10.76
C SER A 205 11.50 -17.21 9.42
N GLU A 206 10.71 -17.99 8.68
CA GLU A 206 10.09 -17.53 7.44
C GLU A 206 8.60 -17.19 7.68
N ILE A 207 8.19 -16.03 7.19
CA ILE A 207 6.81 -15.54 7.24
C ILE A 207 6.36 -15.25 5.81
N LEU A 208 5.19 -15.75 5.44
CA LEU A 208 4.53 -15.37 4.20
C LEU A 208 3.41 -14.38 4.52
N LEU A 209 3.45 -13.22 3.85
CA LEU A 209 2.35 -12.28 3.87
C LEU A 209 1.56 -12.42 2.57
N VAL A 210 0.30 -12.82 2.68
CA VAL A 210 -0.59 -12.92 1.51
C VAL A 210 -1.50 -11.71 1.49
N ILE A 211 -1.44 -10.98 0.40
CA ILE A 211 -2.21 -9.76 0.15
C ILE A 211 -3.31 -10.14 -0.83
N ASP A 212 -4.56 -10.05 -0.39
CA ASP A 212 -5.69 -10.36 -1.25
C ASP A 212 -5.88 -9.29 -2.36
N PRO A 213 -6.61 -9.62 -3.44
CA PRO A 213 -6.76 -8.69 -4.57
C PRO A 213 -7.35 -7.32 -4.17
N PRO A 214 -8.42 -7.23 -3.35
CA PRO A 214 -8.95 -5.94 -2.92
C PRO A 214 -7.92 -5.09 -2.16
N LEU A 215 -7.09 -5.70 -1.31
CA LEU A 215 -6.05 -4.98 -0.59
C LEU A 215 -4.94 -4.54 -1.54
N ALA A 216 -4.54 -5.40 -2.48
CA ALA A 216 -3.52 -5.07 -3.46
C ALA A 216 -3.94 -3.87 -4.33
N GLU A 217 -5.19 -3.83 -4.78
CA GLU A 217 -5.74 -2.72 -5.56
C GLU A 217 -5.75 -1.40 -4.77
N THR A 218 -6.23 -1.44 -3.53
CA THR A 218 -6.30 -0.23 -2.70
C THR A 218 -4.92 0.30 -2.33
N LEU A 219 -3.95 -0.56 -2.01
CA LEU A 219 -2.57 -0.16 -1.74
C LEU A 219 -1.89 0.43 -2.99
N ALA A 220 -2.09 -0.17 -4.17
CA ALA A 220 -1.53 0.34 -5.42
C ALA A 220 -2.08 1.73 -5.78
N ALA A 221 -3.36 1.98 -5.51
CA ALA A 221 -3.96 3.30 -5.70
C ALA A 221 -3.27 4.36 -4.82
N PHE A 222 -3.03 4.07 -3.54
CA PHE A 222 -2.33 4.99 -2.64
C PHE A 222 -0.89 5.27 -3.09
N TYR A 223 -0.16 4.23 -3.52
CA TYR A 223 1.19 4.39 -4.06
C TYR A 223 1.22 5.35 -5.26
N THR A 224 0.28 5.18 -6.18
CA THR A 224 0.17 6.02 -7.38
C THR A 224 -0.10 7.48 -7.04
N HIS A 225 -1.01 7.72 -6.10
CA HIS A 225 -1.31 9.07 -5.64
C HIS A 225 -0.12 9.72 -4.93
N ALA A 226 0.65 8.95 -4.16
CA ALA A 226 1.87 9.43 -3.52
C ALA A 226 2.94 9.82 -4.55
N GLU A 227 3.16 8.97 -5.57
CA GLU A 227 4.09 9.25 -6.69
C GLU A 227 3.68 10.49 -7.48
N ALA A 228 2.40 10.63 -7.83
CA ALA A 228 1.89 11.79 -8.55
C ALA A 228 2.07 13.09 -7.76
N LYS A 229 1.83 13.05 -6.44
CA LYS A 229 2.04 14.19 -5.53
C LYS A 229 3.53 14.55 -5.43
N SER A 230 4.41 13.55 -5.37
CA SER A 230 5.87 13.72 -5.35
C SER A 230 6.38 14.37 -6.65
N ALA A 231 5.93 13.88 -7.80
CA ALA A 231 6.29 14.42 -9.12
C ALA A 231 5.82 15.88 -9.31
N ALA A 232 4.59 16.21 -8.88
CA ALA A 232 4.06 17.58 -8.95
C ALA A 232 4.85 18.56 -8.05
N ALA A 233 5.29 18.12 -6.87
CA ALA A 233 6.12 18.92 -5.98
C ALA A 233 7.52 19.19 -6.57
N ALA A 234 8.11 18.21 -7.27
CA ALA A 234 9.40 18.36 -7.94
C ALA A 234 9.36 19.36 -9.12
N VAL A 235 8.25 19.40 -9.87
CA VAL A 235 8.06 20.36 -10.98
C VAL A 235 7.86 21.80 -10.46
N SER A 236 7.17 21.98 -9.33
CA SER A 236 6.94 23.30 -8.72
C SER A 236 8.21 23.94 -8.14
N GLY A 237 9.22 23.13 -7.78
CA GLY A 237 10.49 23.60 -7.22
C GLY A 237 11.49 24.21 -8.22
N ALA A 238 11.24 24.14 -9.53
CA ALA A 238 12.19 24.57 -10.57
C ALA A 238 12.02 26.03 -11.05
N GLY A 239 11.10 26.80 -10.47
CA GLY A 239 10.75 28.16 -10.91
C GLY A 239 11.29 29.30 -10.04
N ALA A 240 12.61 29.45 -9.93
CA ALA A 240 13.21 30.71 -9.45
C ALA A 240 14.06 31.32 -10.56
N PRO A 241 13.62 32.41 -11.23
CA PRO A 241 14.47 33.12 -12.17
C PRO A 241 15.54 33.89 -11.40
N LEU A 242 16.81 33.60 -11.69
CA LEU A 242 17.94 34.44 -11.32
C LEU A 242 17.79 35.78 -12.05
N THR A 243 17.28 36.81 -11.37
CA THR A 243 17.26 38.17 -11.91
C THR A 243 18.65 38.77 -11.76
N SER A 244 19.36 38.84 -12.87
CA SER A 244 20.57 39.63 -13.07
C SER A 244 20.24 41.11 -13.21
N SER A 245 20.59 41.94 -12.22
CA SER A 245 20.95 43.37 -12.33
C SER A 245 21.49 43.77 -10.94
N ASP A 246 22.69 44.28 -10.76
CA ASP A 246 23.02 45.65 -11.15
C ASP A 246 24.54 45.81 -11.32
N THR A 247 24.93 46.34 -12.48
CA THR A 247 26.25 46.94 -12.70
C THR A 247 26.04 48.43 -12.75
N SER A 248 26.53 49.18 -11.76
CA SER A 248 26.73 50.62 -11.94
C SER A 248 28.06 51.05 -11.32
N LEU A 249 28.85 51.67 -12.19
CA LEU A 249 30.20 52.16 -12.00
C LEU A 249 30.27 53.44 -11.16
N MET A 250 31.44 53.61 -10.54
CA MET A 250 32.27 54.81 -10.36
C MET A 250 32.66 55.00 -8.90
N ALA A 251 33.83 55.52 -8.51
CA ALA A 251 35.16 55.76 -9.06
C ALA A 251 35.90 56.51 -7.92
N SER A 252 37.24 56.44 -7.87
CA SER A 252 38.14 57.40 -7.16
C SER A 252 38.18 57.25 -5.62
N GLN A 253 39.31 57.16 -4.89
CA GLN A 253 40.70 57.60 -5.06
C GLN A 253 41.63 56.88 -4.02
N PRO A 254 42.97 57.12 -4.00
CA PRO A 254 43.97 56.15 -3.54
C PRO A 254 44.68 56.48 -2.19
N ALA A 255 45.57 55.53 -1.81
CA ALA A 255 46.81 55.68 -1.05
C ALA A 255 46.74 56.09 0.44
N GLY A 256 47.07 55.12 1.30
CA GLY A 256 47.44 55.33 2.70
C GLY A 256 48.55 54.36 3.12
N LYS A 257 49.79 54.83 3.02
CA LYS A 257 51.03 54.18 3.44
C LYS A 257 51.19 54.35 4.97
N GLY A 258 51.57 53.31 5.70
CA GLY A 258 52.29 53.48 6.98
C GLY A 258 51.88 52.59 8.16
N MET A 259 52.74 51.62 8.45
CA MET A 259 53.50 51.54 9.72
C MET A 259 52.69 51.30 11.01
N ARG A 260 52.66 50.05 11.49
CA ARG A 260 53.52 49.51 12.57
C ARG A 260 53.18 48.05 12.86
#